data_AF-A0A838BIM5-F1
#
_entry.id   AF-A0A838BIM5-F1
#
_cell.length_a   1.000
_cell.length_b   1.000
_cell.length_c   1.000
_cell.angle_alpha   90.00
_cell.angle_beta   90.00
_cell.angle_gamma   90.00
#
_symmetry.space_group_name_H-M   'P 1'
#
loop_
_entity.id
_entity.type
_entity.pdbx_description
1 polymer ?
#
loop_
_entity_poly.entity_id
_entity_poly.type
_entity_poly.pdbx_seq_one_letter_code
_entity_poly.pdbx_strand_id
1 'polypeptide(L)'
;MGSLLGEVIYEAEPLQGQSSTSLFQWRVKKGLDDASYFVSLKMLPDGSAGPEGAPKNYISFDLETAEQVRGSLEVCIAECRRLKALEGD
;
A
#
# COMPACT_ATOMS: atom_id res chain seq x y z
N MET A 1 -9.74 -11.17 -16.80
CA MET A 1 -8.27 -11.30 -16.77
C MET A 1 -7.85 -11.52 -15.33
N GLY A 2 -7.54 -12.78 -14.98
CA GLY A 2 -7.08 -13.17 -13.65
C GLY A 2 -5.70 -12.57 -13.37
N SER A 3 -5.56 -12.05 -12.16
CA SER A 3 -4.32 -11.47 -11.64
C SER A 3 -3.21 -12.52 -11.66
N LEU A 4 -2.02 -12.16 -12.15
CA LEU A 4 -0.78 -12.95 -12.23
C LEU A 4 -0.34 -13.64 -10.91
N LEU A 5 -1.04 -13.39 -9.80
CA LEU A 5 -0.70 -13.81 -8.43
C LEU A 5 -1.91 -14.35 -7.62
N GLY A 6 -3.00 -14.74 -8.28
CA GLY A 6 -4.17 -15.35 -7.62
C GLY A 6 -5.35 -14.41 -7.32
N GLU A 7 -6.33 -14.93 -6.57
CA GLU A 7 -7.66 -14.32 -6.33
C GLU A 7 -7.64 -13.32 -5.17
N VAL A 8 -8.35 -12.19 -5.32
CA VAL A 8 -8.57 -11.23 -4.22
C VAL A 8 -9.68 -11.75 -3.33
N ILE A 9 -9.37 -12.03 -2.06
CA ILE A 9 -10.33 -12.57 -1.08
C ILE A 9 -10.76 -11.53 -0.04
N TYR A 10 -10.06 -10.40 0.02
CA TYR A 10 -10.40 -9.28 0.89
C TYR A 10 -9.88 -7.97 0.31
N GLU A 11 -10.66 -6.91 0.47
CA GLU A 11 -10.27 -5.53 0.18
C GLU A 11 -10.57 -4.65 1.39
N ALA A 12 -9.59 -3.85 1.80
CA ALA A 12 -9.82 -2.81 2.80
C ALA A 12 -10.55 -1.61 2.17
N GLU A 13 -11.09 -0.74 3.01
CA GLU A 13 -11.62 0.56 2.57
C GLU A 13 -10.53 1.38 1.86
N PRO A 14 -10.86 2.05 0.74
CA PRO A 14 -9.91 2.89 0.04
C PRO A 14 -9.59 4.14 0.87
N LEU A 15 -8.32 4.49 0.92
CA LEU A 15 -7.80 5.71 1.51
C LEU A 15 -7.41 6.70 0.40
N GLN A 16 -7.57 7.99 0.68
CA GLN A 16 -7.10 9.07 -0.18
C GLN A 16 -5.74 9.59 0.30
N GLY A 17 -4.88 9.92 -0.66
CA GLY A 17 -3.64 10.65 -0.45
C GLY A 17 -3.87 12.16 -0.38
N GLN A 18 -2.89 12.94 -0.84
CA GLN A 18 -2.92 14.40 -0.79
C GLN A 18 -3.94 15.02 -1.76
N SER A 19 -4.12 14.41 -2.92
CA SER A 19 -5.05 14.81 -3.97
C SER A 19 -6.33 13.99 -3.93
N SER A 20 -7.45 14.61 -4.30
CA SER A 20 -8.77 13.95 -4.37
C SER A 20 -8.85 12.84 -5.42
N THR A 21 -7.91 12.81 -6.36
CA THR A 21 -7.82 11.82 -7.43
C THR A 21 -6.93 10.64 -7.08
N SER A 22 -6.21 10.69 -5.96
CA SER A 22 -5.39 9.57 -5.52
C SER A 22 -6.21 8.48 -4.84
N LEU A 23 -5.66 7.28 -4.83
CA LEU A 23 -6.25 6.13 -4.17
C LEU A 23 -5.16 5.24 -3.61
N PHE A 24 -5.40 4.72 -2.42
CA PHE A 24 -4.54 3.76 -1.75
C PHE A 24 -5.43 2.70 -1.11
N GLN A 25 -5.28 1.43 -1.52
CA GLN A 25 -6.15 0.36 -1.05
C GLN A 25 -5.37 -0.94 -0.85
N TRP A 26 -5.41 -1.46 0.38
CA TRP A 26 -4.87 -2.77 0.71
C TRP A 26 -5.82 -3.90 0.31
N ARG A 27 -5.24 -5.02 -0.10
CA ARG A 27 -5.95 -6.22 -0.53
C ARG A 27 -5.24 -7.45 -0.01
N VAL A 28 -5.99 -8.51 0.30
CA VAL A 28 -5.42 -9.84 0.52
C VAL A 28 -5.74 -10.71 -0.68
N LYS A 29 -4.71 -11.35 -1.21
CA LYS A 29 -4.83 -12.34 -2.28
C LYS A 29 -4.47 -13.72 -1.79
N LYS A 30 -5.21 -14.71 -2.26
CA LYS A 30 -4.85 -16.11 -2.16
C LYS A 30 -4.04 -16.51 -3.39
N GLY A 31 -2.86 -17.11 -3.17
CA GLY A 31 -1.99 -17.61 -4.23
C GLY A 31 -2.63 -18.76 -5.02
N LEU A 32 -2.05 -19.07 -6.18
CA LEU A 32 -2.53 -20.16 -7.04
C LEU A 32 -2.28 -21.56 -6.46
N ASP A 33 -1.39 -21.67 -5.47
CA ASP A 33 -1.08 -22.89 -4.73
C ASP A 33 -2.07 -23.18 -3.60
N ASP A 34 -3.09 -22.33 -3.43
CA ASP A 34 -4.09 -22.38 -2.36
C ASP A 34 -3.53 -22.33 -0.93
N ALA A 35 -2.22 -22.14 -0.76
CA ALA A 35 -1.52 -22.14 0.52
C ALA A 35 -0.86 -20.79 0.84
N SER A 36 -0.46 -20.05 -0.20
CA SER A 36 0.19 -18.76 -0.05
C SER A 36 -0.85 -17.63 0.07
N TYR A 37 -0.53 -16.65 0.91
CA TYR A 37 -1.31 -15.42 1.05
C TYR A 37 -0.40 -14.23 0.82
N PHE A 38 -0.93 -13.24 0.09
CA PHE A 38 -0.19 -12.03 -0.23
C PHE A 38 -0.99 -10.80 0.17
N VAL A 39 -0.28 -9.81 0.72
CA VAL A 39 -0.82 -8.47 0.95
C VAL A 39 -0.45 -7.62 -0.25
N SER A 40 -1.44 -7.25 -1.06
CA SER A 40 -1.26 -6.44 -2.25
C SER A 40 -1.67 -5.00 -2.01
N LEU A 41 -0.93 -4.07 -2.58
CA LEU A 41 -1.30 -2.66 -2.66
C LEU A 41 -1.83 -2.33 -4.06
N LYS A 42 -3.03 -1.74 -4.11
CA LYS A 42 -3.54 -1.02 -5.28
C LYS A 42 -3.39 0.46 -5.01
N MET A 43 -2.72 1.17 -5.91
CA MET A 43 -2.57 2.62 -5.78
C MET A 43 -2.79 3.38 -7.09
N LEU A 44 -3.28 4.61 -6.94
CA LEU A 44 -3.21 5.69 -7.91
C LEU A 44 -2.50 6.84 -7.18
N PRO A 45 -1.23 7.15 -7.52
CA PRO A 45 -0.44 8.10 -6.74
C PRO A 45 -0.89 9.55 -6.97
N ASP A 46 -0.59 10.43 -6.03
CA ASP A 46 -0.78 11.88 -6.13
C ASP A 46 0.06 12.52 -7.25
N GLY A 47 1.20 11.92 -7.56
CA GLY A 47 2.08 12.28 -8.66
C GLY A 47 3.08 11.16 -8.92
N SER A 48 3.59 11.06 -10.16
CA SER A 48 4.63 10.09 -10.53
C SER A 48 5.96 10.81 -10.72
N ALA A 49 7.03 10.29 -10.12
CA ALA A 49 8.39 10.80 -10.33
C ALA A 49 9.01 10.39 -11.69
N GLY A 50 8.20 9.88 -12.62
CA GLY A 50 8.62 9.36 -13.92
C GLY A 50 7.44 9.10 -14.85
N PRO A 51 7.68 8.56 -16.07
CA PRO A 51 6.65 8.34 -17.09
C PRO A 51 5.58 7.30 -16.73
N GLU A 52 5.67 6.67 -15.56
CA GLU A 52 4.78 5.62 -15.08
C GLU A 52 3.41 6.13 -14.55
N GLY A 53 3.00 7.36 -14.88
CA GLY A 53 1.83 8.06 -14.34
C GLY A 53 0.44 7.44 -14.54
N ALA A 54 0.34 6.16 -14.92
CA ALA A 54 -0.91 5.40 -14.96
C ALA A 54 -0.94 4.34 -13.84
N PRO A 55 -2.07 4.11 -13.17
CA PRO A 55 -2.21 3.16 -12.07
C PRO A 55 -2.06 1.70 -12.56
N LYS A 56 -0.82 1.27 -12.75
CA LYS A 56 -0.47 -0.10 -13.16
C LYS A 56 0.50 -0.78 -12.18
N ASN A 57 0.98 -0.05 -11.18
CA ASN A 57 1.96 -0.55 -10.23
C ASN A 57 1.24 -1.24 -9.08
N TYR A 58 1.16 -2.56 -9.16
CA TYR A 58 0.73 -3.42 -8.07
C TYR A 58 1.98 -4.01 -7.43
N ILE A 59 2.12 -3.81 -6.12
CA ILE A 59 3.12 -4.52 -5.33
C ILE A 59 2.39 -5.49 -4.42
N SER A 60 2.95 -6.70 -4.26
CA SER A 60 2.44 -7.71 -3.33
C SER A 60 3.58 -8.17 -2.45
N PHE A 61 3.29 -8.29 -1.16
CA PHE A 61 4.22 -8.74 -0.14
C PHE A 61 3.72 -10.06 0.42
N ASP A 62 4.64 -10.94 0.80
CA ASP A 62 4.31 -12.00 1.75
C ASP A 62 3.99 -11.41 3.14
N LEU A 63 3.54 -12.25 4.06
CA LEU A 63 3.13 -11.81 5.39
C LEU A 63 4.28 -11.19 6.18
N GLU A 64 5.47 -11.80 6.15
CA GLU A 64 6.64 -11.31 6.88
C GLU A 64 7.04 -9.91 6.39
N THR A 65 7.14 -9.73 5.08
CA THR A 65 7.46 -8.43 4.48
C THR A 65 6.36 -7.41 4.75
N ALA A 66 5.09 -7.80 4.73
CA ALA A 66 3.97 -6.91 5.05
C ALA A 66 4.05 -6.40 6.50
N GLU A 67 4.44 -7.25 7.45
CA GLU A 67 4.64 -6.85 8.85
C GLU A 67 5.80 -5.86 9.01
N GLN A 68 6.90 -6.05 8.26
CA GLN A 68 8.02 -5.12 8.22
C GLN A 68 7.64 -3.77 7.61
N VAL A 69 6.83 -3.76 6.54
CA VAL A 69 6.28 -2.54 5.93
C VAL A 69 5.41 -1.79 6.94
N ARG A 70 4.54 -2.48 7.67
CA ARG A 70 3.74 -1.88 8.76
C ARG A 70 4.65 -1.22 9.80
N GLY A 71 5.65 -1.93 10.31
CA GLY A 71 6.57 -1.38 11.32
C GLY A 71 7.33 -0.15 10.81
N SER A 72 7.79 -0.18 9.56
CA SER A 72 8.48 0.96 8.94
C SER A 72 7.57 2.19 8.80
N LEU A 73 6.30 1.99 8.43
CA LEU A 73 5.33 3.07 8.33
C LEU A 73 5.06 3.74 9.69
N GLU A 74 4.91 2.94 10.76
CA GLU A 74 4.71 3.47 12.11
C GLU A 74 5.88 4.35 12.57
N VAL A 75 7.12 3.97 12.25
CA VAL A 75 8.31 4.78 12.55
C VAL A 75 8.25 6.13 11.81
N CYS A 76 7.91 6.14 10.52
CA CYS A 76 7.76 7.38 9.75
C CYS A 76 6.67 8.29 10.32
N ILE A 77 5.53 7.72 10.75
CA ILE A 77 4.44 8.47 11.38
C ILE A 77 4.89 9.09 12.70
N ALA A 78 5.61 8.32 13.53
CA ALA A 78 6.15 8.81 14.79
C ALA A 78 7.11 10.00 14.57
N GLU A 79 7.95 9.92 13.55
CA GLU A 79 8.88 11.00 13.21
C GLU A 79 8.15 12.26 12.73
N CYS A 80 7.14 12.13 11.87
CA CYS A 80 6.30 13.26 11.45
C CYS A 80 5.61 13.96 12.64
N ARG A 81 5.14 13.19 13.64
CA ARG A 81 4.55 13.76 14.86
C ARG A 81 5.58 14.49 15.71
N ARG A 82 6.79 13.92 15.85
CA ARG A 82 7.90 14.55 16.59
C ARG A 82 8.28 15.89 15.97
N LEU A 83 8.43 15.94 14.64
CA LEU A 83 8.77 17.17 13.92
C LEU A 83 7.68 18.25 14.10
N LYS A 84 6.40 17.88 13.98
CA LYS A 84 5.28 18.81 14.23
C LYS A 84 5.25 19.39 15.64
N ALA A 85 5.63 18.60 16.64
CA ALA A 85 5.69 19.07 18.02
C ALA A 85 6.80 20.12 18.23
N LEU A 86 7.90 20.04 17.46
CA LEU A 86 9.02 20.98 17.56
C LEU A 86 8.79 22.30 16.81
N GLU A 87 7.91 22.32 15.81
CA GLU A 87 7.51 23.54 15.09
C GLU A 87 6.42 24.35 15.84
N GLY A 88 5.84 23.77 16.89
CA GLY A 88 4.76 24.37 17.69
C GLY A 88 5.21 25.04 19.00
N ASP A 89 6.51 25.01 19.31
CA ASP A 89 7.19 25.75 20.41
C ASP A 89 7.96 26.96 19.85
#